data_AF-A0A7J6RF41-F1
#
_entry.id   AF-A0A7J6RF41-F1
#
_cell.length_a   1.000
_cell.length_b   1.000
_cell.length_c   1.000
_cell.angle_alpha   90.00
_cell.angle_beta   90.00
_cell.angle_gamma   90.00
#
_symmetry.space_group_name_H-M   'P 1'
#
loop_
_entity.id
_entity.type
_entity.pdbx_description
1 polymer ?
#
loop_
_entity_poly.entity_id
_entity_poly.type
_entity_poly.pdbx_seq_one_letter_code
_entity_poly.pdbx_strand_id
1 'polypeptide(L)'
;SFGCGGGYPRAAWTWLHDAGIATGGDNVTRHDMTEADGCWPYDFAPCAHHVKSTKYPSCQGESHSTPGCAQLCHNGKYPISLEEDRHFMAEESPHQYSGVNDAKISIQTDGPVRRDPYPF
;
A
#
# COMPACT_ATOMS: atom_id res chain seq x y z
N SER A 1 12.76 -5.74 -0.08
CA SER A 1 11.55 -6.58 -0.05
C SER A 1 11.43 -7.35 -1.35
N PHE A 2 10.59 -8.38 -1.44
CA PHE A 2 10.43 -9.22 -2.64
C PHE A 2 9.09 -8.97 -3.37
N GLY A 3 8.48 -7.79 -3.15
CA GLY A 3 7.20 -7.39 -3.73
C GLY A 3 6.08 -8.40 -3.46
N CYS A 4 5.46 -8.90 -4.52
CA CYS A 4 4.40 -9.92 -4.45
C CYS A 4 4.88 -11.29 -3.92
N GLY A 5 6.20 -11.50 -3.80
CA GLY A 5 6.78 -12.66 -3.11
C GLY A 5 6.87 -12.51 -1.57
N GLY A 6 6.43 -11.38 -1.03
CA GLY A 6 6.44 -11.08 0.41
C GLY A 6 7.47 -10.02 0.82
N GLY A 7 7.36 -9.57 2.08
CA GLY A 7 8.20 -8.49 2.58
C GLY A 7 8.12 -8.29 4.10
N TYR A 8 8.88 -7.30 4.57
CA TYR A 8 9.00 -6.95 5.99
C TYR A 8 8.31 -5.61 6.26
N PRO A 9 7.27 -5.56 7.09
CA PRO A 9 6.52 -4.31 7.23
C PRO A 9 7.27 -3.19 7.96
N ARG A 10 8.27 -3.51 8.80
CA ARG A 10 9.18 -2.48 9.31
C ARG A 10 9.89 -1.73 8.17
N ALA A 11 10.33 -2.45 7.14
CA ALA A 11 10.98 -1.85 5.97
C ALA A 11 10.01 -1.00 5.13
N ALA A 12 8.71 -1.28 5.15
CA ALA A 12 7.71 -0.44 4.49
C ALA A 12 7.57 0.93 5.17
N TRP A 13 7.56 0.97 6.50
CA TRP A 13 7.54 2.24 7.26
C TRP A 13 8.85 3.02 7.12
N THR A 14 9.99 2.34 7.17
CA THR A 14 11.29 3.00 6.90
C THR A 14 11.34 3.57 5.48
N TRP A 15 10.81 2.85 4.48
CA TRP A 15 10.69 3.38 3.11
C TRP A 15 9.78 4.61 3.05
N LEU A 16 8.67 4.61 3.80
CA LEU A 16 7.78 5.77 3.87
C LEU A 16 8.48 7.01 4.46
N HIS A 17 9.42 6.85 5.39
CA HIS A 17 10.25 7.95 5.87
C HIS A 17 11.32 8.37 4.84
N ASP A 18 12.08 7.42 4.31
CA ASP A 18 13.28 7.71 3.52
C ASP A 18 12.98 8.16 2.09
N ALA A 19 11.96 7.56 1.48
CA ALA A 19 11.66 7.72 0.06
C ALA A 19 10.24 8.25 -0.19
N GLY A 20 9.33 8.08 0.77
CA GLY A 20 7.93 8.48 0.63
C GLY A 20 7.13 7.57 -0.31
N ILE A 21 5.81 7.74 -0.29
CA ILE A 21 4.86 7.06 -1.18
C ILE A 21 3.95 8.08 -1.85
N ALA A 22 3.59 7.83 -3.10
CA ALA A 22 2.63 8.66 -3.82
C ALA A 22 1.18 8.27 -3.49
N THR A 23 0.25 9.15 -3.81
CA THR A 23 -1.19 8.82 -3.78
C THR A 23 -1.52 7.73 -4.80
N GLY A 24 -2.57 6.96 -4.52
CA GLY A 24 -3.02 5.88 -5.40
C GLY A 24 -4.27 5.21 -4.85
N GLY A 25 -5.29 5.11 -5.69
CA GLY A 25 -6.55 4.44 -5.37
C GLY A 25 -6.56 2.95 -5.72
N ASP A 26 -7.77 2.38 -5.67
CA ASP A 26 -8.04 1.03 -6.14
C ASP A 26 -7.72 0.87 -7.64
N ASN A 27 -7.65 -0.39 -8.09
CA ASN A 27 -7.46 -0.67 -9.50
C ASN A 27 -8.61 -0.13 -10.35
N VAL A 28 -8.26 0.69 -11.33
CA VAL A 28 -9.15 1.23 -12.37
C VAL A 28 -8.49 1.02 -13.73
N THR A 29 -9.29 0.85 -14.78
CA THR A 29 -8.71 0.72 -16.13
C THR A 29 -8.09 2.04 -16.55
N ARG A 30 -7.03 2.01 -17.37
CA ARG A 30 -6.37 3.24 -17.85
C ARG A 30 -7.33 4.21 -18.57
N HIS A 31 -8.37 3.70 -19.21
CA HIS A 31 -9.35 4.55 -19.89
C HIS A 31 -10.29 5.24 -18.88
N ASP A 32 -10.64 4.56 -17.79
CA ASP A 32 -11.58 5.02 -16.78
C ASP A 32 -10.95 5.84 -15.66
N MET A 33 -9.62 5.86 -15.55
CA MET A 33 -8.90 6.69 -14.58
C MET A 33 -9.37 8.14 -14.63
N THR A 34 -9.36 8.79 -13.48
CA THR A 34 -9.67 10.19 -13.25
C THR A 34 -8.61 10.79 -12.32
N GLU A 35 -8.59 12.10 -12.15
CA GLU A 35 -7.69 12.75 -11.18
C GLU A 35 -7.86 12.20 -9.75
N ALA A 36 -9.06 11.74 -9.39
CA ALA A 36 -9.36 11.24 -8.05
C ALA A 36 -8.69 9.89 -7.73
N ASP A 37 -8.22 9.16 -8.74
CA ASP A 37 -7.54 7.86 -8.55
C ASP A 37 -6.08 8.02 -8.08
N GLY A 38 -5.57 9.26 -8.01
CA GLY A 38 -4.22 9.56 -7.54
C GLY A 38 -3.13 9.26 -8.58
N CYS A 39 -1.86 9.44 -8.19
CA CYS A 39 -0.70 9.27 -9.06
C CYS A 39 -0.49 7.80 -9.48
N TRP A 40 -0.65 6.87 -8.54
CA TRP A 40 -0.28 5.46 -8.70
C TRP A 40 -1.39 4.49 -8.25
N PRO A 41 -2.52 4.41 -8.98
CA PRO A 41 -3.57 3.43 -8.69
C PRO A 41 -3.05 1.98 -8.73
N TYR A 42 -3.63 1.10 -7.91
CA TYR A 42 -3.17 -0.28 -7.78
C TYR A 42 -3.25 -1.06 -9.11
N ASP A 43 -2.21 -1.82 -9.45
CA ASP A 43 -2.11 -2.45 -10.79
C ASP A 43 -3.01 -3.70 -10.96
N PHE A 44 -3.43 -4.35 -9.86
CA PHE A 44 -4.14 -5.62 -9.92
C PHE A 44 -5.63 -5.47 -9.61
N ALA A 45 -6.47 -5.98 -10.50
CA ALA A 45 -7.91 -6.01 -10.29
C ALA A 45 -8.30 -6.84 -9.05
N PRO A 46 -9.34 -6.44 -8.30
CA PRO A 46 -9.80 -7.20 -7.14
C PRO A 46 -10.34 -8.57 -7.54
N CYS A 47 -10.09 -9.58 -6.70
CA CYS A 47 -10.56 -10.94 -6.88
C CYS A 47 -11.08 -11.52 -5.56
N ALA A 48 -11.96 -12.53 -5.65
CA ALA A 48 -12.53 -13.21 -4.51
C ALA A 48 -11.57 -14.28 -3.97
N HIS A 49 -11.15 -14.12 -2.72
CA HIS A 49 -10.25 -15.03 -2.04
C HIS A 49 -11.03 -16.01 -1.15
N HIS A 50 -10.85 -17.32 -1.39
CA HIS A 50 -11.47 -18.44 -0.65
C HIS A 50 -13.01 -18.50 -0.60
N VAL A 51 -13.70 -17.67 -1.38
CA VAL A 51 -15.18 -17.64 -1.44
C VAL A 51 -15.65 -17.44 -2.88
N LYS A 52 -16.90 -17.86 -3.17
CA LYS A 52 -17.58 -17.47 -4.41
C LYS A 52 -18.16 -16.07 -4.25
N SER A 53 -17.98 -15.23 -5.25
CA SER A 53 -18.51 -13.86 -5.29
C SER A 53 -19.28 -13.64 -6.59
N THR A 54 -20.36 -12.86 -6.51
CA THR A 54 -21.08 -12.34 -7.69
C THR A 54 -20.48 -11.04 -8.21
N LYS A 55 -19.63 -10.37 -7.41
CA LYS A 55 -19.01 -9.08 -7.74
C LYS A 55 -17.61 -9.24 -8.33
N TYR A 56 -16.82 -10.19 -7.81
CA TYR A 56 -15.40 -10.36 -8.19
C TYR A 56 -15.15 -11.77 -8.70
N PRO A 57 -14.30 -11.94 -9.74
CA PRO A 57 -13.89 -13.26 -10.19
C PRO A 57 -13.04 -13.95 -9.13
N SER A 58 -12.94 -15.29 -9.19
CA SER A 58 -11.97 -16.02 -8.37
C SER A 58 -10.54 -15.60 -8.73
N CYS A 59 -9.67 -15.49 -7.72
CA CYS A 59 -8.26 -15.17 -7.93
C CYS A 59 -7.56 -16.23 -8.80
N GLN A 60 -6.75 -15.77 -9.76
CA GLN A 60 -5.93 -16.65 -10.59
C GLN A 60 -4.55 -16.80 -9.97
N GLY A 61 -4.27 -17.99 -9.43
CA GLY A 61 -3.01 -18.27 -8.72
C GLY A 61 -2.94 -17.62 -7.33
N GLU A 62 -1.79 -17.79 -6.69
CA GLU A 62 -1.54 -17.28 -5.33
C GLU A 62 -0.91 -15.89 -5.32
N SER A 63 -0.25 -15.49 -6.41
CA SER A 63 0.47 -14.21 -6.49
C SER A 63 0.69 -13.74 -7.92
N HIS A 64 0.93 -12.43 -8.07
CA HIS A 64 1.31 -11.78 -9.32
C HIS A 64 2.82 -11.59 -9.41
N SER A 65 3.34 -11.30 -10.62
CA SER A 65 4.69 -10.78 -10.76
C SER A 65 4.76 -9.36 -10.19
N THR A 66 5.82 -9.04 -9.46
CA THR A 66 6.01 -7.70 -8.90
C THR A 66 6.14 -6.68 -10.03
N PRO A 67 5.32 -5.63 -10.08
CA PRO A 67 5.46 -4.57 -11.09
C PRO A 67 6.81 -3.88 -10.97
N GLY A 68 7.34 -3.38 -12.09
CA GLY A 68 8.55 -2.57 -12.09
C GLY A 68 8.34 -1.24 -11.37
N CYS A 69 9.38 -0.72 -10.73
CA CYS A 69 9.35 0.62 -10.13
C CYS A 69 9.31 1.68 -11.24
N ALA A 70 8.17 2.37 -11.38
CA ALA A 70 8.04 3.50 -12.29
C ALA A 70 8.55 4.79 -11.66
N GLN A 71 9.04 5.71 -12.49
CA GLN A 71 9.48 7.05 -12.08
C GLN A 71 8.46 8.15 -12.43
N LEU A 72 7.29 7.75 -12.93
CA LEU A 72 6.21 8.64 -13.33
C LEU A 72 4.89 8.08 -12.80
N CYS A 73 3.90 8.95 -12.62
CA CYS A 73 2.54 8.53 -12.29
C CYS A 73 1.98 7.59 -13.35
N HIS A 74 1.39 6.47 -12.93
CA HIS A 74 0.66 5.58 -13.83
C HIS A 74 -0.62 6.25 -14.37
N ASN A 75 -1.21 7.13 -13.57
CA ASN A 75 -2.36 7.92 -13.97
C ASN A 75 -1.92 9.18 -14.71
N GLY A 76 -1.97 9.15 -16.05
CA GLY A 76 -1.63 10.31 -16.88
C GLY A 76 -2.63 11.48 -16.82
N LYS A 77 -3.76 11.32 -16.12
CA LYS A 77 -4.70 12.41 -15.86
C LYS A 77 -4.41 13.11 -14.53
N TYR A 78 -3.57 12.54 -13.66
CA TYR A 78 -3.21 13.14 -12.39
C TYR A 78 -2.25 14.33 -12.60
N PRO A 79 -2.54 15.52 -12.03
CA PRO A 79 -1.81 16.74 -12.40
C PRO A 79 -0.48 16.93 -11.67
N ILE A 80 -0.26 16.26 -10.54
CA ILE A 80 0.95 16.40 -9.73
C ILE A 80 1.97 15.34 -10.14
N SER A 81 3.24 15.71 -10.22
CA SER A 81 4.30 14.76 -10.57
C SER A 81 4.52 13.73 -9.45
N LEU A 82 5.06 12.56 -9.78
CA LEU A 82 5.37 11.52 -8.79
C LEU A 82 6.32 12.01 -7.69
N GLU A 83 7.23 12.93 -8.02
CA GLU A 83 8.19 13.49 -7.06
C GLU A 83 7.51 14.41 -6.05
N GLU A 84 6.60 15.26 -6.52
CA GLU A 84 5.87 16.22 -5.68
C GLU A 84 4.75 15.56 -4.88
N ASP A 85 4.19 14.46 -5.36
CA ASP A 85 3.08 13.74 -4.72
C ASP A 85 3.54 12.79 -3.60
N ARG A 86 4.85 12.76 -3.27
CA ARG A 86 5.34 11.88 -2.22
C ARG A 86 4.95 12.38 -0.84
N HIS A 87 4.32 11.49 -0.09
CA HIS A 87 4.01 11.66 1.32
C HIS A 87 5.01 10.87 2.16
N PHE A 88 5.45 11.48 3.25
CA PHE A 88 6.51 10.95 4.10
C PHE A 88 6.02 10.74 5.52
N MET A 89 6.55 9.71 6.16
CA MET A 89 6.45 9.54 7.61
C MET A 89 7.42 10.49 8.30
N ALA A 90 7.01 11.12 9.41
CA ALA A 90 7.85 12.06 10.13
C ALA A 90 8.98 11.37 10.92
N GLU A 91 8.71 10.19 11.48
CA GLU A 91 9.67 9.44 12.30
C GLU A 91 10.49 8.46 11.45
N GLU A 92 11.77 8.32 11.75
CA GLU A 92 12.69 7.43 11.03
C GLU A 92 12.31 5.93 11.15
N SER A 93 11.59 5.58 12.22
CA SER A 93 11.20 4.19 12.48
C SER A 93 9.80 4.08 13.07
N PRO A 94 9.06 3.01 12.73
CA PRO A 94 7.74 2.77 13.32
C PRO A 94 7.87 2.42 14.81
N HIS A 95 6.98 2.98 15.61
CA HIS A 95 6.85 2.62 17.02
C HIS A 95 6.53 1.13 17.18
N GLN A 96 7.18 0.48 18.15
CA GLN A 96 6.92 -0.91 18.49
C GLN A 96 6.22 -0.98 19.85
N TYR A 97 5.09 -1.67 19.89
CA TYR A 97 4.31 -1.82 21.12
C TYR A 97 4.77 -3.05 21.88
N SER A 98 5.15 -2.86 23.15
CA SER A 98 5.57 -3.96 24.04
C SER A 98 4.42 -4.81 24.56
N GLY A 99 3.17 -4.32 24.47
CA GLY A 99 2.01 -5.03 25.00
C GLY A 99 0.67 -4.59 24.40
N VAL A 100 -0.36 -5.38 24.73
CA VAL A 100 -1.73 -5.17 24.24
C VAL A 100 -2.30 -3.81 24.66
N ASN A 101 -1.96 -3.32 25.85
CA ASN A 101 -2.46 -2.04 26.35
C ASN A 101 -1.87 -0.87 25.59
N ASP A 102 -0.56 -0.88 25.32
CA ASP A 102 0.11 0.17 24.53
C ASP A 102 -0.47 0.24 23.12
N ALA A 103 -0.70 -0.93 22.49
CA ALA A 103 -1.33 -1.00 21.18
C ALA A 103 -2.77 -0.46 21.20
N LYS A 104 -3.57 -0.76 22.24
CA LYS A 104 -4.93 -0.22 22.38
C LYS A 104 -4.95 1.29 22.51
N ILE A 105 -4.04 1.86 23.30
CA ILE A 105 -3.92 3.31 23.49
C ILE A 105 -3.60 3.96 22.15
N SER A 106 -2.57 3.48 21.45
CA SER A 106 -2.19 4.05 20.15
C SER A 106 -3.27 3.90 19.09
N ILE A 107 -4.01 2.77 19.06
CA ILE A 107 -5.17 2.64 18.17
C ILE A 107 -6.24 3.71 18.47
N GLN A 108 -6.46 4.00 19.74
CA GLN A 108 -7.44 4.99 20.17
C GLN A 108 -7.00 6.44 19.86
N THR A 109 -5.71 6.75 19.97
CA THR A 109 -5.20 8.13 19.86
C THR A 109 -4.66 8.47 18.48
N ASP A 110 -3.98 7.53 17.83
CA ASP A 110 -3.18 7.77 16.62
C ASP A 110 -3.79 7.05 15.40
N GLY A 111 -4.68 6.09 15.64
CA GLY A 111 -5.38 5.33 14.61
C GLY A 111 -4.81 3.93 14.36
N PRO A 112 -5.22 3.26 13.27
CA PRO A 112 -4.91 1.86 13.04
C PRO A 112 -3.41 1.54 13.01
N VAL A 113 -3.03 0.40 13.57
CA VAL A 113 -1.64 -0.07 13.64
C VAL A 113 -1.43 -1.36 12.83
N ARG A 114 -0.22 -1.55 12.31
CA ARG A 114 0.21 -2.82 11.68
C ARG A 114 0.73 -3.76 12.77
N ARG A 115 0.17 -4.98 12.88
CA ARG A 115 0.75 -6.11 13.66
C ARG A 115 1.77 -6.97 12.90
N ASP A 116 2.94 -7.25 13.49
CA ASP A 116 3.83 -8.34 13.03
C ASP A 116 3.44 -9.70 13.61
N PRO A 117 3.09 -10.70 12.78
CA PRO A 117 2.95 -12.05 13.28
C PRO A 117 4.29 -12.71 13.63
N TYR A 118 5.42 -12.20 13.12
CA TYR A 118 6.74 -12.77 13.41
C TYR A 118 7.55 -11.86 14.34
N PRO A 119 7.94 -12.34 15.52
CA PRO A 119 8.90 -11.62 16.36
C PRO A 119 10.28 -11.67 15.68
N PHE A 120 10.97 -10.53 15.65
CA PHE A 120 12.42 -10.51 15.51
C PHE A 120 13.05 -10.70 16.87
#